data_AF-F4QHR2-F1
#
_entry.id   AF-F4QHR2-F1
#
_cell.length_a   1.000
_cell.length_b   1.000
_cell.length_c   1.000
_cell.angle_alpha   90.00
_cell.angle_beta   90.00
_cell.angle_gamma   90.00
#
_symmetry.space_group_name_H-M   'P 1'
#
loop_
_entity.id
_entity.type
_entity.pdbx_description
1 polymer ?
#
loop_
_entity_poly.entity_id
_entity_poly.type
_entity_poly.pdbx_seq_one_letter_code
_entity_poly.pdbx_strand_id
1 'polypeptide(L)'
;MTLDLPAMSAQFSVTIETLANLVTLLSFPIIVASIFAAFQQIRSQAKLSANEISIKALDHFYGSFMATSALRRDLQARFDRGDTTVSRQEAMQYYYQYWQQRELEWEYFVRGLISVDMFARWSENCVRHIIGLRDLNYYDHGQTHKLSSREIFENNVLGSILRRSDDCRNFYADLLALTDKITTSGIDPQSDEAYRLIKLFVFRRARSLKIKAP
;
A
#
# COMPACT_ATOMS: atom_id res chain seq x y z
N MET A 1 6.67 48.81 30.88
CA MET A 1 7.50 47.60 30.84
C MET A 1 6.63 46.50 30.25
N THR A 2 6.60 46.42 28.93
CA THR A 2 5.82 45.44 28.16
C THR A 2 6.63 44.16 28.09
N LEU A 3 6.10 43.08 28.66
CA LEU A 3 6.67 41.74 28.55
C LEU A 3 6.38 41.21 27.15
N ASP A 4 7.43 41.11 26.33
CA ASP A 4 7.41 40.45 25.03
C ASP A 4 7.13 38.95 25.19
N LEU A 5 6.05 38.49 24.57
CA LEU A 5 5.65 37.08 24.47
C LEU A 5 5.69 36.56 23.01
N PRO A 6 6.86 36.44 22.33
CA PRO A 6 6.96 35.64 21.11
C PRO A 6 7.86 34.40 21.21
N ALA A 7 8.51 34.12 22.34
CA ALA A 7 9.50 33.02 22.41
C ALA A 7 8.92 31.64 22.79
N MET A 8 7.69 31.57 23.32
CA MET A 8 7.13 30.30 23.85
C MET A 8 6.32 29.47 22.83
N SER A 9 5.93 30.03 21.67
CA SER A 9 5.15 29.30 20.66
C SER A 9 6.03 28.46 19.72
N ALA A 10 7.28 28.85 19.49
CA ALA A 10 8.22 28.12 18.64
C ALA A 10 8.80 26.86 19.32
N GLN A 11 8.97 26.88 20.65
CA GLN A 11 9.46 25.71 21.40
C GLN A 11 8.39 24.63 21.60
N PHE A 12 7.10 24.99 21.57
CA PHE A 12 5.98 24.05 21.69
C PHE A 12 5.58 23.37 20.37
N SER A 13 5.81 24.04 19.24
CA SER A 13 5.52 23.48 17.91
C SER A 13 6.55 22.42 17.50
N VAL A 14 7.83 22.66 17.80
CA VAL A 14 8.91 21.69 17.56
C VAL A 14 8.75 20.43 18.43
N THR A 15 8.23 20.53 19.65
CA THR A 15 8.01 19.34 20.49
C THR A 15 6.83 18.49 20.01
N ILE A 16 5.76 19.07 19.46
CA ILE A 16 4.60 18.31 18.95
C ILE A 16 4.92 17.60 17.64
N GLU A 17 5.60 18.23 16.68
CA GLU A 17 6.04 17.55 15.44
C GLU A 17 7.09 16.47 15.73
N THR A 18 8.00 16.72 16.67
CA THR A 18 8.99 15.71 17.08
C THR A 18 8.31 14.55 17.83
N LEU A 19 7.28 14.81 18.65
CA LEU A 19 6.46 13.77 19.29
C LEU A 19 5.57 13.01 18.30
N ALA A 20 4.98 13.68 17.31
CA ALA A 20 4.20 13.04 16.25
C ALA A 20 5.10 12.13 15.40
N ASN A 21 6.27 12.63 14.98
CA ASN A 21 7.26 11.83 14.27
C ASN A 21 7.82 10.69 15.13
N LEU A 22 8.03 10.89 16.44
CA LEU A 22 8.40 9.80 17.37
C LEU A 22 7.27 8.78 17.51
N VAL A 23 6.02 9.22 17.63
CA VAL A 23 4.84 8.34 17.73
C VAL A 23 4.66 7.58 16.43
N THR A 24 4.90 8.17 15.26
CA THR A 24 4.87 7.49 13.96
C THR A 24 6.05 6.53 13.77
N LEU A 25 7.26 6.88 14.23
CA LEU A 25 8.45 6.00 14.21
C LEU A 25 8.33 4.83 15.20
N LEU A 26 7.76 5.06 16.38
CA LEU A 26 7.61 4.07 17.46
C LEU A 26 6.33 3.24 17.30
N SER A 27 5.30 3.75 16.62
CA SER A 27 4.13 2.95 16.22
C SER A 27 4.42 2.05 15.02
N PHE A 28 5.52 2.25 14.29
CA PHE A 28 5.88 1.45 13.13
C PHE A 28 6.24 -0.02 13.48
N PRO A 29 7.08 -0.32 14.50
CA PRO A 29 7.22 -1.67 15.03
C PRO A 29 5.93 -2.18 15.67
N ILE A 30 5.12 -1.33 16.28
CA ILE A 30 3.89 -1.73 17.00
C ILE A 30 2.78 -2.11 16.01
N ILE A 31 2.62 -1.41 14.88
CA ILE A 31 1.65 -1.74 13.83
C ILE A 31 2.10 -3.03 13.13
N VAL A 32 3.38 -3.15 12.78
CA VAL A 32 3.91 -4.40 12.18
C VAL A 32 3.87 -5.57 13.16
N ALA A 33 4.18 -5.35 14.44
CA ALA A 33 4.11 -6.36 15.50
C ALA A 33 2.66 -6.67 15.92
N SER A 34 1.72 -5.73 15.83
CA SER A 34 0.29 -6.00 16.08
C SER A 34 -0.35 -6.71 14.91
N ILE A 35 0.07 -6.45 13.67
CA ILE A 35 -0.28 -7.25 12.49
C ILE A 35 0.26 -8.69 12.65
N PHE A 36 1.52 -8.84 13.06
CA PHE A 36 2.13 -10.14 13.32
C PHE A 36 1.53 -10.86 14.56
N ALA A 37 1.21 -10.13 15.64
CA ALA A 37 0.61 -10.67 16.85
C ALA A 37 -0.85 -11.05 16.65
N ALA A 38 -1.63 -10.24 15.92
CA ALA A 38 -2.99 -10.59 15.50
C ALA A 38 -2.97 -11.86 14.62
N PHE A 39 -1.97 -11.98 13.73
CA PHE A 39 -1.75 -13.19 12.95
C PHE A 39 -1.40 -14.41 13.82
N GLN A 40 -0.48 -14.28 14.79
CA GLN A 40 -0.16 -15.37 15.73
C GLN A 40 -1.35 -15.72 16.64
N GLN A 41 -2.21 -14.74 16.97
CA GLN A 41 -3.42 -14.93 17.77
C GLN A 41 -4.53 -15.63 16.97
N ILE A 42 -4.68 -15.33 15.69
CA ILE A 42 -5.56 -16.07 14.76
C ILE A 42 -5.05 -17.51 14.59
N ARG A 43 -3.72 -17.69 14.56
CA ARG A 43 -3.05 -18.99 14.41
C ARG A 43 -3.12 -19.85 15.68
N SER A 44 -3.16 -19.24 16.87
CA SER A 44 -3.21 -19.94 18.17
C SER A 44 -4.62 -20.27 18.66
N GLN A 45 -5.67 -19.68 18.06
CA GLN A 45 -7.06 -20.00 18.40
C GLN A 45 -7.56 -21.22 17.63
N ALA A 46 -7.42 -22.38 18.27
CA ALA A 46 -7.70 -23.71 17.75
C ALA A 46 -9.19 -24.05 17.41
N LYS A 47 -10.05 -23.08 17.08
CA LYS A 47 -11.50 -23.33 16.85
C LYS A 47 -12.20 -22.45 15.80
N LEU A 48 -11.48 -21.74 14.92
CA LEU A 48 -12.14 -20.96 13.87
C LEU A 48 -12.38 -21.82 12.62
N SER A 49 -13.61 -21.77 12.09
CA SER A 49 -13.95 -22.31 10.76
C SER A 49 -13.25 -21.50 9.66
N ALA A 50 -13.07 -22.10 8.48
CA ALA A 50 -12.47 -21.43 7.32
C ALA A 50 -13.21 -20.11 6.95
N ASN A 51 -14.53 -20.06 7.18
CA ASN A 51 -15.34 -18.87 6.96
C ASN A 51 -14.99 -17.75 7.95
N GLU A 52 -14.79 -18.05 9.23
CA GLU A 52 -14.41 -17.04 10.24
C GLU A 52 -13.01 -16.49 10.00
N ILE A 53 -12.07 -17.34 9.54
CA ILE A 53 -10.72 -16.90 9.16
C ILE A 53 -10.80 -15.95 7.95
N SER A 54 -11.63 -16.27 6.96
CA SER A 54 -11.82 -15.45 5.76
C SER A 54 -12.49 -14.10 6.08
N ILE A 55 -13.49 -14.09 6.97
CA ILE A 55 -14.14 -12.86 7.44
C ILE A 55 -13.15 -11.97 8.20
N LYS A 56 -12.32 -12.54 9.09
CA LYS A 56 -11.28 -11.77 9.79
C LYS A 56 -10.21 -11.21 8.85
N ALA A 57 -9.81 -11.99 7.84
CA ALA A 57 -8.88 -11.52 6.81
C ALA A 57 -9.48 -10.37 5.98
N LEU A 58 -10.77 -10.46 5.64
CA LEU A 58 -11.52 -9.40 4.97
C LEU A 58 -11.63 -8.12 5.80
N ASP A 59 -11.97 -8.25 7.09
CA ASP A 59 -12.10 -7.11 8.01
C ASP A 59 -10.75 -6.39 8.21
N HIS A 60 -9.69 -7.17 8.45
CA HIS A 60 -8.33 -6.63 8.56
C HIS A 60 -7.88 -5.93 7.26
N PHE A 61 -8.14 -6.55 6.11
CA PHE A 61 -7.88 -5.93 4.81
C PHE A 61 -8.63 -4.61 4.67
N TYR A 62 -9.93 -4.60 4.99
CA TYR A 62 -10.78 -3.43 4.80
C TYR A 62 -10.29 -2.25 5.66
N GLY A 63 -9.98 -2.51 6.94
CA GLY A 63 -9.39 -1.50 7.82
C GLY A 63 -8.08 -0.94 7.28
N SER A 64 -7.16 -1.81 6.85
CA SER A 64 -5.87 -1.41 6.28
C SER A 64 -6.04 -0.62 4.98
N PHE A 65 -6.90 -1.08 4.07
CA PHE A 65 -7.20 -0.41 2.80
C PHE A 65 -7.79 0.99 3.02
N MET A 66 -8.72 1.13 3.96
CA MET A 66 -9.34 2.42 4.27
C MET A 66 -8.33 3.40 4.86
N ALA A 67 -7.47 2.94 5.78
CA ALA A 67 -6.42 3.77 6.37
C ALA A 67 -5.41 4.24 5.32
N THR A 68 -4.86 3.31 4.52
CA THR A 68 -3.89 3.65 3.45
C THR A 68 -4.51 4.55 2.38
N SER A 69 -5.78 4.32 2.02
CA SER A 69 -6.50 5.19 1.07
C SER A 69 -6.78 6.58 1.64
N ALA A 70 -7.08 6.67 2.95
CA ALA A 70 -7.28 7.95 3.63
C ALA A 70 -5.97 8.74 3.68
N LEU A 71 -4.86 8.09 4.05
CA LEU A 71 -3.52 8.71 4.03
C LEU A 71 -3.18 9.30 2.66
N ARG A 72 -3.39 8.54 1.58
CA ARG A 72 -3.15 9.05 0.22
C ARG A 72 -3.98 10.29 -0.10
N ARG A 73 -5.28 10.26 0.24
CA ARG A 73 -6.19 11.38 -0.02
C ARG A 73 -5.80 12.60 0.81
N ASP A 74 -5.40 12.40 2.06
CA ASP A 74 -4.94 13.47 2.93
C ASP A 74 -3.67 14.13 2.39
N LEU A 75 -2.65 13.33 2.05
CA LEU A 75 -1.40 13.84 1.47
C LEU A 75 -1.66 14.63 0.18
N GLN A 76 -2.50 14.11 -0.71
CA GLN A 76 -2.89 14.81 -1.92
C GLN A 76 -3.64 16.12 -1.61
N ALA A 77 -4.62 16.08 -0.72
CA ALA A 77 -5.42 17.26 -0.38
C ALA A 77 -4.62 18.34 0.38
N ARG A 78 -3.63 17.95 1.19
CA ARG A 78 -2.68 18.87 1.82
C ARG A 78 -1.81 19.53 0.74
N PHE A 79 -1.24 18.73 -0.15
CA PHE A 79 -0.44 19.25 -1.27
C PHE A 79 -1.25 20.21 -2.15
N ASP A 80 -2.47 19.83 -2.56
CA ASP A 80 -3.33 20.65 -3.42
C ASP A 80 -3.74 21.99 -2.78
N ARG A 81 -3.71 22.08 -1.45
CA ARG A 81 -3.96 23.31 -0.68
C ARG A 81 -2.69 24.14 -0.43
N GLY A 82 -1.54 23.70 -0.95
CA GLY A 82 -0.26 24.38 -0.79
C GLY A 82 0.42 24.16 0.56
N ASP A 83 0.06 23.07 1.28
CA ASP A 83 0.73 22.71 2.52
C ASP A 83 2.18 22.28 2.24
N THR A 84 3.13 23.17 2.53
CA THR A 84 4.57 22.95 2.30
C THR A 84 5.18 21.93 3.24
N THR A 85 4.43 21.42 4.22
CA THR A 85 4.91 20.37 5.14
C THR A 85 4.85 18.98 4.51
N VAL A 86 4.13 18.78 3.40
CA VAL A 86 4.07 17.49 2.70
C VAL A 86 5.44 17.12 2.17
N SER A 87 6.10 16.21 2.88
CA SER A 87 7.50 15.84 2.65
C SER A 87 7.65 14.60 1.77
N ARG A 88 8.83 14.43 1.19
CA ARG A 88 9.21 13.18 0.50
C ARG A 88 9.04 11.96 1.41
N GLN A 89 9.34 12.12 2.70
CA GLN A 89 9.27 11.04 3.68
C GLN A 89 7.85 10.54 3.88
N GLU A 90 6.87 11.44 4.03
CA GLU A 90 5.46 11.07 4.15
C GLU A 90 4.93 10.38 2.88
N ALA A 91 5.29 10.90 1.71
CA ALA A 91 4.91 10.29 0.44
C ALA A 91 5.52 8.89 0.27
N MET A 92 6.80 8.71 0.61
CA MET A 92 7.46 7.40 0.64
C MET A 92 6.79 6.44 1.65
N GLN A 93 6.44 6.93 2.83
CA GLN A 93 5.79 6.12 3.87
C GLN A 93 4.45 5.55 3.40
N TYR A 94 3.66 6.36 2.69
CA TYR A 94 2.44 5.89 2.04
C TYR A 94 2.72 4.70 1.11
N TYR A 95 3.69 4.81 0.20
CA TYR A 95 4.00 3.73 -0.72
C TYR A 95 4.51 2.47 -0.02
N TYR A 96 5.32 2.61 1.04
CA TYR A 96 5.75 1.47 1.85
C TYR A 96 4.54 0.72 2.45
N GLN A 97 3.60 1.44 3.06
CA GLN A 97 2.38 0.83 3.61
C GLN A 97 1.53 0.16 2.54
N TYR A 98 1.33 0.84 1.41
CA TYR A 98 0.55 0.33 0.29
C TYR A 98 1.10 -1.00 -0.23
N TRP A 99 2.42 -1.08 -0.46
CA TRP A 99 3.06 -2.27 -1.02
C TRP A 99 3.27 -3.39 0.01
N GLN A 100 3.40 -3.08 1.30
CA GLN A 100 3.35 -4.11 2.36
C GLN A 100 1.97 -4.77 2.44
N GLN A 101 0.89 -4.00 2.27
CA GLN A 101 -0.45 -4.57 2.22
C GLN A 101 -0.59 -5.57 1.06
N ARG A 102 0.03 -5.29 -0.09
CA ARG A 102 0.00 -6.18 -1.27
C ARG A 102 0.62 -7.55 -1.01
N GLU A 103 1.61 -7.63 -0.13
CA GLU A 103 2.20 -8.91 0.30
C GLU A 103 1.22 -9.73 1.13
N LEU A 104 0.51 -9.09 2.06
CA LEU A 104 -0.49 -9.75 2.90
C LEU A 104 -1.67 -10.29 2.06
N GLU A 105 -2.11 -9.51 1.09
CA GLU A 105 -3.18 -9.90 0.17
C GLU A 105 -2.80 -11.10 -0.69
N TRP A 106 -1.54 -11.15 -1.13
CA TRP A 106 -0.99 -12.32 -1.80
C TRP A 106 -1.08 -13.56 -0.90
N GLU A 107 -0.74 -13.44 0.39
CA GLU A 107 -0.87 -14.57 1.31
C GLU A 107 -2.33 -15.02 1.48
N TYR A 108 -3.28 -14.10 1.58
CA TYR A 108 -4.71 -14.43 1.64
C TYR A 108 -5.18 -15.15 0.39
N PHE A 109 -4.71 -14.69 -0.79
CA PHE A 109 -5.02 -15.32 -2.07
C PHE A 109 -4.46 -16.73 -2.17
N VAL A 110 -3.17 -16.93 -1.87
CA VAL A 110 -2.52 -18.24 -1.94
C VAL A 110 -3.13 -19.25 -0.95
N ARG A 111 -3.66 -18.77 0.18
CA ARG A 111 -4.36 -19.60 1.17
C ARG A 111 -5.83 -19.87 0.82
N GLY A 112 -6.35 -19.30 -0.27
CA GLY A 112 -7.76 -19.46 -0.68
C GLY A 112 -8.75 -18.74 0.23
N LEU A 113 -8.31 -17.73 1.00
CA LEU A 113 -9.17 -16.95 1.90
C LEU A 113 -9.97 -15.88 1.16
N ILE A 114 -9.53 -15.52 -0.05
CA ILE A 114 -10.17 -14.53 -0.90
C ILE A 114 -10.32 -15.10 -2.30
N SER A 115 -11.36 -14.66 -3.01
CA SER A 115 -11.64 -15.13 -4.36
C SER A 115 -10.64 -14.56 -5.38
N VAL A 116 -10.51 -15.29 -6.51
CA VAL A 116 -9.76 -14.82 -7.68
C VAL A 116 -10.24 -13.44 -8.14
N ASP A 117 -11.56 -13.22 -8.13
CA ASP A 117 -12.16 -11.95 -8.57
C ASP A 117 -11.76 -10.79 -7.66
N MET A 118 -11.72 -11.02 -6.35
CA MET A 118 -11.31 -10.00 -5.40
C MET A 118 -9.83 -9.65 -5.57
N PHE A 119 -8.97 -10.66 -5.69
CA PHE A 119 -7.55 -10.45 -5.91
C PHE A 119 -7.24 -9.80 -7.29
N ALA A 120 -8.05 -10.08 -8.31
CA ALA A 120 -7.97 -9.42 -9.61
C ALA A 120 -8.31 -7.92 -9.53
N ARG A 121 -9.36 -7.53 -8.80
CA ARG A 121 -9.69 -6.11 -8.55
C ARG A 121 -8.59 -5.39 -7.77
N TRP A 122 -7.87 -6.09 -6.90
CA TRP A 122 -6.73 -5.51 -6.20
C TRP A 122 -5.52 -5.35 -7.11
N SER A 123 -5.27 -6.36 -7.95
CA SER A 123 -4.22 -6.29 -8.97
C SER A 123 -4.47 -5.13 -9.93
N GLU A 124 -5.72 -4.85 -10.30
CA GLU A 124 -6.10 -3.66 -11.07
C GLU A 124 -5.70 -2.36 -10.36
N ASN A 125 -5.89 -2.27 -9.04
CA ASN A 125 -5.43 -1.11 -8.27
C ASN A 125 -3.90 -1.00 -8.27
N CYS A 126 -3.16 -2.11 -8.24
CA CYS A 126 -1.70 -2.10 -8.40
C CYS A 126 -1.29 -1.56 -9.76
N VAL A 127 -1.97 -1.97 -10.83
CA VAL A 127 -1.72 -1.47 -12.18
C VAL A 127 -1.83 0.05 -12.22
N ARG A 128 -2.87 0.65 -11.60
CA ARG A 128 -3.01 2.11 -11.51
C ARG A 128 -1.82 2.81 -10.83
N HIS A 129 -1.16 2.15 -9.87
CA HIS A 129 0.06 2.66 -9.24
C HIS A 129 1.27 2.48 -10.16
N ILE A 130 1.39 1.33 -10.81
CA ILE A 130 2.46 1.02 -11.76
C ILE A 130 2.48 1.99 -12.95
N ILE A 131 1.32 2.40 -13.45
CA ILE A 131 1.24 3.37 -14.56
C ILE A 131 1.30 4.84 -14.11
N GLY A 132 1.56 5.11 -12.83
CA GLY A 132 1.79 6.47 -12.32
C GLY A 132 0.53 7.33 -12.11
N LEU A 133 -0.68 6.77 -12.23
CA LEU A 133 -1.93 7.51 -11.91
C LEU A 133 -2.08 7.84 -10.42
N ARG A 134 -1.18 7.31 -9.60
CA ARG A 134 -1.12 7.47 -8.15
C ARG A 134 0.22 8.06 -7.73
N ASP A 135 0.93 8.74 -8.63
CA ASP A 135 2.07 9.58 -8.27
C ASP A 135 1.62 10.61 -7.22
N LEU A 136 2.52 10.90 -6.27
CA LEU A 136 2.30 11.91 -5.25
C LEU A 136 3.28 13.05 -5.46
N ASN A 137 2.86 14.27 -5.14
CA ASN A 137 3.75 15.41 -5.09
C ASN A 137 4.16 15.70 -3.65
N TYR A 138 5.32 16.33 -3.50
CA TYR A 138 5.86 16.77 -2.21
C TYR A 138 6.63 18.07 -2.39
N TYR A 139 6.90 18.73 -1.27
CA TYR A 139 7.76 19.91 -1.21
C TYR A 139 9.13 19.54 -0.66
N ASP A 140 10.17 20.12 -1.25
CA ASP A 140 11.54 20.05 -0.76
C ASP A 140 12.22 21.40 -1.00
N HIS A 141 12.77 22.01 0.06
CA HIS A 141 13.41 23.34 0.01
C HIS A 141 12.57 24.42 -0.72
N GLY A 142 11.24 24.39 -0.56
CA GLY A 142 10.31 25.34 -1.18
C GLY A 142 10.00 25.07 -2.66
N GLN A 143 10.52 23.98 -3.24
CA GLN A 143 10.22 23.53 -4.59
C GLN A 143 9.25 22.35 -4.57
N THR A 144 8.42 22.25 -5.60
CA THR A 144 7.54 21.11 -5.83
C THR A 144 8.28 20.01 -6.56
N HIS A 145 8.15 18.79 -6.07
CA HIS A 145 8.67 17.59 -6.69
C HIS A 145 7.57 16.55 -6.84
N LYS A 146 7.72 15.68 -7.84
CA LYS A 146 6.86 14.52 -8.04
C LYS A 146 7.62 13.25 -7.64
N LEU A 147 6.93 12.36 -6.95
CA LEU A 147 7.41 11.05 -6.59
C LEU A 147 6.68 10.00 -7.44
N SER A 148 7.43 9.31 -8.31
CA SER A 148 6.84 8.31 -9.20
C SER A 148 6.52 7.03 -8.45
N SER A 149 5.25 6.63 -8.49
CA SER A 149 4.81 5.35 -7.94
C SER A 149 5.43 4.16 -8.69
N ARG A 150 5.73 4.33 -9.98
CA ARG A 150 6.38 3.30 -10.80
C ARG A 150 7.83 3.09 -10.39
N GLU A 151 8.61 4.17 -10.29
CA GLU A 151 10.02 4.09 -9.90
C GLU A 151 10.16 3.47 -8.50
N ILE A 152 9.26 3.79 -7.57
CA ILE A 152 9.25 3.15 -6.25
C ILE A 152 8.96 1.66 -6.37
N PHE A 153 8.02 1.27 -7.21
CA PHE A 153 7.68 -0.12 -7.41
C PHE A 153 8.87 -0.93 -7.94
N GLU A 154 9.51 -0.43 -9.00
CA GLU A 154 10.65 -1.11 -9.63
C GLU A 154 11.88 -1.15 -8.71
N ASN A 155 12.23 -0.02 -8.09
CA ASN A 155 13.49 0.12 -7.33
C ASN A 155 13.41 -0.38 -5.88
N ASN A 156 12.24 -0.24 -5.24
CA ASN A 156 12.12 -0.49 -3.80
C ASN A 156 11.21 -1.68 -3.51
N VAL A 157 10.09 -1.81 -4.22
CA VAL A 157 9.08 -2.82 -3.90
C VAL A 157 9.55 -4.21 -4.30
N LEU A 158 9.92 -4.39 -5.57
CA LEU A 158 10.40 -5.67 -6.08
C LEU A 158 11.72 -6.10 -5.42
N GLY A 159 12.61 -5.16 -5.15
CA GLY A 159 13.94 -5.42 -4.59
C GLY A 159 13.96 -5.63 -3.06
N SER A 160 13.11 -4.93 -2.32
CA SER A 160 13.19 -4.87 -0.85
C SER A 160 11.92 -5.29 -0.14
N ILE A 161 10.76 -4.76 -0.52
CA ILE A 161 9.52 -4.96 0.24
C ILE A 161 9.00 -6.39 0.04
N LEU A 162 8.90 -6.85 -1.20
CA LEU A 162 8.37 -8.18 -1.55
C LEU A 162 9.42 -9.29 -1.47
N ARG A 163 10.60 -9.01 -0.91
CA ARG A 163 11.76 -9.94 -0.90
C ARG A 163 11.50 -11.22 -0.11
N ARG A 164 10.53 -11.23 0.80
CA ARG A 164 10.26 -12.36 1.70
C ARG A 164 9.52 -13.52 1.04
N SER A 165 8.93 -13.30 -0.15
CA SER A 165 8.25 -14.35 -0.93
C SER A 165 8.61 -14.22 -2.41
N ASP A 166 9.41 -15.17 -2.91
CA ASP A 166 9.79 -15.21 -4.33
C ASP A 166 8.57 -15.32 -5.24
N ASP A 167 7.55 -16.09 -4.86
CA ASP A 167 6.33 -16.23 -5.65
C ASP A 167 5.50 -14.95 -5.70
N CYS A 168 5.43 -14.21 -4.58
CA CYS A 168 4.79 -12.90 -4.49
C CYS A 168 5.52 -11.90 -5.39
N ARG A 169 6.85 -11.79 -5.23
CA ARG A 169 7.69 -10.93 -6.05
C ARG A 169 7.56 -11.24 -7.53
N ASN A 170 7.59 -12.52 -7.91
CA ASN A 170 7.45 -12.96 -9.29
C ASN A 170 6.06 -12.60 -9.85
N PHE A 171 5.00 -12.76 -9.06
CA PHE A 171 3.67 -12.33 -9.48
C PHE A 171 3.61 -10.83 -9.79
N TYR A 172 4.16 -9.99 -8.91
CA TYR A 172 4.16 -8.54 -9.11
C TYR A 172 5.09 -8.09 -10.25
N ALA A 173 6.22 -8.78 -10.47
CA ALA A 173 7.07 -8.56 -11.63
C ALA A 173 6.36 -8.93 -12.95
N ASP A 174 5.65 -10.05 -12.97
CA ASP A 174 4.83 -10.46 -14.12
C ASP A 174 3.66 -9.47 -14.37
N LEU A 175 3.07 -8.93 -13.29
CA LEU A 175 2.02 -7.91 -13.38
C LEU A 175 2.53 -6.59 -13.98
N LEU A 176 3.76 -6.18 -13.65
CA LEU A 176 4.44 -5.06 -14.30
C LEU A 176 4.63 -5.32 -15.79
N ALA A 177 5.15 -6.49 -16.16
CA ALA A 177 5.33 -6.86 -17.57
C ALA A 177 3.99 -6.91 -18.34
N LEU A 178 2.90 -7.35 -17.69
CA LEU A 178 1.56 -7.29 -18.26
C LEU A 178 1.10 -5.84 -18.47
N THR A 179 1.35 -4.97 -17.48
CA THR A 179 1.00 -3.56 -17.54
C THR A 179 1.68 -2.84 -18.70
N ASP A 180 2.97 -3.14 -18.93
CA ASP A 180 3.72 -2.62 -20.07
C ASP A 180 3.16 -3.11 -21.40
N LYS A 181 2.75 -4.39 -21.48
CA LYS A 181 2.09 -4.93 -22.68
C LYS A 181 0.74 -4.27 -22.96
N ILE A 182 -0.09 -4.06 -21.94
CA ILE A 182 -1.37 -3.33 -22.07
C ILE A 182 -1.11 -1.93 -22.65
N THR A 183 -0.18 -1.20 -22.04
CA THR A 183 0.13 0.18 -22.43
C THR A 183 0.72 0.26 -23.85
N THR A 184 1.67 -0.60 -24.18
CA THR A 184 2.30 -0.64 -25.53
C THR A 184 1.37 -1.11 -26.62
N SER A 185 0.33 -1.89 -26.28
CA SER A 185 -0.72 -2.30 -27.22
C SER A 185 -1.78 -1.22 -27.46
N GLY A 186 -1.64 -0.03 -26.85
CA GLY A 186 -2.60 1.06 -26.95
C GLY A 186 -3.91 0.82 -26.21
N ILE A 187 -3.97 -0.20 -25.35
CA ILE A 187 -5.13 -0.47 -24.50
C ILE A 187 -5.06 0.50 -23.31
N ASP A 188 -6.13 1.27 -23.10
CA ASP A 188 -6.25 2.12 -21.92
C ASP A 188 -6.17 1.24 -20.65
N PRO A 189 -5.17 1.43 -19.76
CA PRO A 189 -5.03 0.63 -18.55
C PRO A 189 -6.19 0.77 -17.55
N GLN A 190 -7.07 1.76 -17.72
CA GLN A 190 -8.29 1.94 -16.94
C GLN A 190 -9.55 1.32 -17.59
N SER A 191 -9.42 0.75 -18.78
CA SER A 191 -10.54 0.15 -19.51
C SER A 191 -10.98 -1.21 -18.95
N ASP A 192 -12.22 -1.58 -19.27
CA ASP A 192 -12.73 -2.94 -19.01
C ASP A 192 -11.89 -4.02 -19.70
N GLU A 193 -11.28 -3.70 -20.84
CA GLU A 193 -10.38 -4.62 -21.56
C GLU A 193 -9.11 -4.90 -20.74
N ALA A 194 -8.46 -3.86 -20.23
CA ALA A 194 -7.31 -4.01 -19.34
C ALA A 194 -7.68 -4.83 -18.09
N TYR A 195 -8.84 -4.56 -17.48
CA TYR A 195 -9.32 -5.34 -16.33
C TYR A 195 -9.54 -6.83 -16.68
N ARG A 196 -10.11 -7.15 -17.84
CA ARG A 196 -10.27 -8.54 -18.30
C ARG A 196 -8.93 -9.25 -18.45
N LEU A 197 -7.91 -8.57 -18.99
CA LEU A 197 -6.57 -9.12 -19.13
C LEU A 197 -5.92 -9.38 -17.77
N ILE A 198 -6.05 -8.44 -16.83
CA ILE A 198 -5.55 -8.60 -15.45
C ILE A 198 -6.26 -9.76 -14.75
N LYS A 199 -7.59 -9.87 -14.86
CA LYS A 199 -8.36 -10.98 -14.31
C LYS A 199 -7.94 -12.32 -14.89
N LEU A 200 -7.73 -12.41 -16.20
CA LEU A 200 -7.26 -13.63 -16.86
C LEU A 200 -5.85 -14.02 -16.38
N PHE A 201 -4.96 -13.04 -16.22
CA PHE A 201 -3.64 -13.24 -15.65
C PHE A 201 -3.70 -13.81 -14.23
N VAL A 202 -4.49 -13.23 -13.35
CA VAL A 202 -4.68 -13.72 -11.97
C VAL A 202 -5.27 -15.13 -11.97
N PHE A 203 -6.27 -15.40 -12.80
CA PHE A 203 -6.88 -16.73 -12.91
C PHE A 203 -5.86 -17.80 -13.35
N ARG A 204 -5.00 -17.49 -14.32
CA ARG A 204 -3.93 -18.40 -14.76
C ARG A 204 -2.93 -18.67 -13.62
N ARG A 205 -2.57 -17.64 -12.86
CA ARG A 205 -1.70 -17.79 -11.68
C ARG A 205 -2.35 -18.63 -10.58
N ALA A 206 -3.65 -18.44 -10.34
CA ALA A 206 -4.42 -19.25 -9.39
C ALA A 206 -4.33 -20.74 -9.72
N ARG A 207 -4.52 -21.07 -11.01
CA ARG A 207 -4.45 -22.46 -11.51
C ARG A 207 -3.04 -23.03 -11.38
N SER A 208 -1.99 -22.28 -11.72
CA SER A 208 -0.61 -22.77 -11.60
C SER A 208 -0.22 -23.08 -10.16
N LEU A 209 -0.74 -22.30 -9.20
CA LEU A 209 -0.49 -22.48 -7.78
C LEU A 209 -1.42 -23.51 -7.10
N LYS A 210 -2.32 -24.16 -7.87
CA LYS A 210 -3.31 -25.12 -7.37
C LYS A 210 -4.14 -24.55 -6.20
N ILE A 211 -4.37 -23.23 -6.20
CA ILE A 211 -5.23 -22.59 -5.21
C ILE A 211 -6.63 -23.12 -5.48
N LYS A 212 -7.20 -23.85 -4.52
CA LYS A 212 -8.60 -24.27 -4.59
C LYS A 212 -9.43 -23.00 -4.46
N ALA A 213 -10.17 -22.67 -5.51
CA ALA A 213 -11.17 -21.61 -5.41
C ALA A 213 -12.16 -22.01 -4.30
N PRO A 214 -12.48 -21.09 -3.36
CA PRO A 214 -13.61 -21.30 -2.47
C PRO A 214 -14.91 -21.44 -3.28
#